data_AF-A0A1A8NXS3-F1
#
_entry.id   AF-A0A1A8NXS3-F1
#
_cell.length_a   1.000
_cell.length_b   1.000
_cell.length_c   1.000
_cell.angle_alpha   90.00
_cell.angle_beta   90.00
_cell.angle_gamma   90.00
#
_symmetry.space_group_name_H-M   'P 1'
#
loop_
_entity.id
_entity.type
_entity.pdbx_description
1 polymer ?
#
loop_
_entity_poly.entity_id
_entity_poly.type
_entity_poly.pdbx_seq_one_letter_code
_entity_poly.pdbx_strand_id
1 'polypeptide(L)'
;HMLLMFMERRLELGEKIKEKLTPILNLLTESCRAHRETRLYIRKHILPPLRDVSQRPEEGTTVKSRLVRLMTHLDTDLKHCAADLLFVLCKENVRRFVKYTGYGNAAGLLATRGLLGGQRVSNS
;
A
#
# COMPACT_ATOMS: atom_id res chain seq x y z
N HIS A 1 -5.89 -7.55 15.08
CA HIS A 1 -4.50 -8.02 15.15
C HIS A 1 -4.28 -9.34 14.40
N MET A 2 -5.08 -10.38 14.65
CA MET A 2 -4.93 -11.72 14.01
C MET A 2 -4.90 -11.71 12.47
N LEU A 3 -5.80 -10.96 11.81
CA LEU A 3 -5.83 -10.86 10.34
C LEU A 3 -4.57 -10.21 9.75
N LEU A 4 -3.98 -9.24 10.46
CA LEU A 4 -2.74 -8.59 10.04
C LEU A 4 -1.58 -9.59 10.08
N MET A 5 -1.41 -10.29 11.21
CA MET A 5 -0.39 -11.34 11.37
C MET A 5 -0.54 -12.45 10.31
N PHE A 6 -1.78 -12.82 9.99
CA PHE A 6 -2.07 -13.82 8.97
C PHE A 6 -1.65 -13.35 7.57
N MET A 7 -1.92 -12.08 7.23
CA MET A 7 -1.46 -11.47 5.98
C MET A 7 0.07 -11.44 5.91
N GLU A 8 0.74 -11.02 6.98
CA GLU A 8 2.21 -10.93 7.07
C GLU A 8 2.87 -12.28 6.82
N ARG A 9 2.42 -13.33 7.50
CA ARG A 9 2.93 -14.70 7.32
C ARG A 9 2.75 -15.21 5.88
N ARG A 10 1.66 -14.81 5.20
CA ARG A 10 1.44 -15.19 3.80
C ARG A 10 2.31 -14.43 2.83
N LEU A 11 2.59 -13.15 3.10
CA LEU A 11 3.58 -12.37 2.34
C LEU A 11 5.02 -12.89 2.54
N GLU A 12 5.29 -13.57 3.65
CA GLU A 12 6.59 -14.21 3.91
C GLU A 12 6.78 -15.50 3.13
N LEU A 13 5.75 -16.34 3.04
CA LEU A 13 5.85 -17.68 2.46
C LEU A 13 5.92 -17.70 0.93
N GLY A 14 5.47 -16.64 0.24
CA GLY A 14 5.55 -16.55 -1.23
C GLY A 14 4.73 -17.60 -2.00
N GLU A 15 3.93 -18.41 -1.31
CA GLU A 15 3.16 -19.51 -1.91
C GLU A 15 1.82 -19.04 -2.47
N LYS A 16 1.41 -19.57 -3.65
CA LYS A 16 0.08 -19.43 -4.31
C LYS A 16 -0.71 -18.21 -3.82
N ILE A 17 -0.09 -17.06 -4.02
CA ILE A 17 -0.28 -15.80 -3.27
C ILE A 17 -1.67 -15.20 -3.51
N LYS A 18 -2.20 -15.35 -4.73
CA LYS A 18 -3.39 -14.64 -5.20
C LYS A 18 -4.66 -14.97 -4.40
N GLU A 19 -5.09 -16.23 -4.42
CA GLU A 19 -6.42 -16.63 -3.91
C GLU A 19 -6.61 -16.32 -2.43
N LYS A 20 -5.52 -16.29 -1.65
CA LYS A 20 -5.58 -16.09 -0.21
C LYS A 20 -5.32 -14.65 0.22
N LEU A 21 -4.58 -13.83 -0.54
CA LEU A 21 -4.24 -12.46 -0.13
C LEU A 21 -5.26 -11.43 -0.57
N THR A 22 -5.81 -11.53 -1.78
CA THR A 22 -6.83 -10.60 -2.29
C THR A 22 -8.00 -10.37 -1.32
N PRO A 23 -8.67 -11.42 -0.79
CA PRO A 23 -9.78 -11.20 0.14
C PRO A 23 -9.34 -10.53 1.45
N ILE A 24 -8.12 -10.82 1.94
CA ILE A 24 -7.58 -10.20 3.16
C ILE A 24 -7.28 -8.72 2.92
N LEU A 25 -6.62 -8.40 1.80
CA LEU A 25 -6.30 -7.03 1.42
C LEU A 25 -7.57 -6.19 1.26
N ASN A 26 -8.59 -6.72 0.60
CA ASN A 26 -9.88 -6.05 0.43
C ASN A 26 -10.57 -5.81 1.78
N LEU A 27 -10.67 -6.85 2.63
CA LEU A 27 -11.28 -6.71 3.95
C LEU A 27 -10.58 -5.66 4.82
N LEU A 28 -9.24 -5.68 4.85
CA LEU A 28 -8.45 -4.69 5.60
C LEU A 28 -8.64 -3.28 5.02
N THR A 29 -8.72 -3.15 3.70
CA THR A 29 -8.92 -1.88 3.01
C THR A 29 -10.28 -1.27 3.38
N GLU A 30 -11.36 -2.03 3.25
CA GLU A 30 -12.71 -1.58 3.61
C GLU A 30 -12.82 -1.28 5.10
N SER A 31 -12.23 -2.12 5.96
CA SER A 31 -12.17 -1.86 7.40
C SER A 31 -11.43 -0.56 7.72
N CYS A 32 -10.36 -0.22 6.99
CA CYS A 32 -9.64 1.03 7.14
C CYS A 32 -10.42 2.24 6.60
N ARG A 33 -11.23 2.08 5.56
CA ARG A 33 -12.13 3.13 5.06
C ARG A 33 -13.22 3.43 6.10
N ALA A 34 -13.87 2.37 6.61
CA ALA A 34 -14.98 2.46 7.56
C ALA A 34 -14.57 2.97 8.96
N HIS A 35 -13.43 2.50 9.50
CA HIS A 35 -13.06 2.76 10.88
C HIS A 35 -11.72 3.49 11.02
N ARG A 36 -11.76 4.72 11.53
CA ARG A 36 -10.57 5.56 11.75
C ARG A 36 -9.54 4.88 12.64
N GLU A 37 -9.98 4.24 13.72
CA GLU A 37 -9.12 3.59 14.70
C GLU A 37 -8.39 2.39 14.09
N THR A 38 -9.12 1.56 13.34
CA THR A 38 -8.55 0.46 12.55
C THR A 38 -7.49 0.95 11.58
N ARG A 39 -7.78 2.04 10.83
CA ARG A 39 -6.81 2.65 9.92
C ARG A 39 -5.57 3.15 10.64
N LEU A 40 -5.71 3.81 11.80
CA LEU A 40 -4.58 4.30 12.58
C LEU A 40 -3.73 3.16 13.12
N TYR A 41 -4.37 2.10 13.63
CA TYR A 41 -3.71 0.90 14.11
C TYR A 41 -2.91 0.23 13.00
N ILE A 42 -3.55 -0.10 11.87
CA ILE A 42 -2.88 -0.77 10.74
C ILE A 42 -1.79 0.13 10.16
N ARG A 43 -2.02 1.44 10.06
CA ARG A 43 -0.99 2.40 9.62
C ARG A 43 0.24 2.37 10.52
N LYS A 44 0.08 2.29 11.83
CA LYS A 44 1.21 2.23 12.77
C LYS A 44 2.07 0.99 12.55
N HIS A 45 1.44 -0.14 12.20
CA HIS A 45 2.14 -1.40 11.90
C HIS A 45 2.76 -1.44 10.50
N ILE A 46 2.02 -1.07 9.47
CA ILE A 46 2.46 -1.18 8.07
C ILE A 46 3.29 0.02 7.63
N LEU A 47 2.92 1.25 8.00
CA LEU A 47 3.56 2.50 7.57
C LEU A 47 4.09 3.31 8.76
N PRO A 48 5.03 2.75 9.55
CA PRO A 48 5.65 3.50 10.64
C PRO A 48 6.36 4.76 10.11
N PRO A 49 6.63 5.77 10.94
CA PRO A 49 7.39 6.95 10.54
C PRO A 49 8.71 6.55 9.86
N LEU A 50 8.98 7.12 8.69
CA LEU A 50 10.21 6.85 7.95
C LEU A 50 11.40 7.37 8.74
N ARG A 51 12.43 6.53 8.91
CA ARG A 51 13.68 6.88 9.59
C ARG A 51 14.81 7.02 8.58
N ASP A 52 15.02 5.97 7.79
CA ASP A 52 15.99 5.93 6.70
C ASP A 52 15.25 5.81 5.35
N VAL A 53 15.57 6.71 4.43
CA VAL A 53 14.98 6.82 3.08
C VAL A 53 16.02 6.59 1.99
N SER A 54 17.20 6.09 2.34
CA SER A 54 18.27 5.76 1.39
C SER A 54 17.95 4.50 0.57
N GLN A 55 17.25 3.54 1.16
CA GLN A 55 16.85 2.29 0.50
C GLN A 55 15.55 2.44 -0.28
N ARG A 56 15.42 1.71 -1.40
CA ARG A 56 14.18 1.74 -2.17
C ARG A 56 13.03 1.14 -1.36
N PRO A 57 11.80 1.66 -1.50
CA PRO A 57 10.69 1.23 -0.65
C PRO A 57 10.31 -0.25 -0.83
N GLU A 58 10.55 -0.83 -2.00
CA GLU A 58 10.39 -2.26 -2.33
C GLU A 58 11.53 -3.15 -1.81
N GLU A 59 12.70 -2.58 -1.52
CA GLU A 59 13.85 -3.28 -0.96
C GLU A 59 13.62 -3.47 0.55
N GLY A 60 13.65 -4.72 1.02
CA GLY A 60 13.50 -5.08 2.43
C GLY A 60 12.46 -6.15 2.74
N THR A 61 12.46 -6.57 4.00
CA THR A 61 11.67 -7.69 4.52
C THR A 61 10.42 -7.25 5.29
N THR A 62 10.25 -5.94 5.50
CA THR A 62 9.08 -5.39 6.18
C THR A 62 7.80 -5.62 5.39
N VAL A 63 6.65 -5.60 6.08
CA VAL A 63 5.31 -5.70 5.47
C VAL A 63 5.11 -4.61 4.42
N LYS A 64 5.54 -3.37 4.72
CA LYS A 64 5.58 -2.28 3.75
C LYS A 64 6.30 -2.68 2.47
N SER A 65 7.56 -3.11 2.58
CA SER A 65 8.39 -3.42 1.42
C SER A 65 7.81 -4.56 0.59
N ARG A 66 7.19 -5.56 1.24
CA ARG A 66 6.48 -6.66 0.55
C ARG A 66 5.24 -6.15 -0.18
N LEU A 67 4.41 -5.30 0.45
CA LEU A 67 3.23 -4.71 -0.19
C LEU A 67 3.62 -3.79 -1.36
N VAL A 68 4.71 -3.01 -1.22
CA VAL A 68 5.22 -2.17 -2.31
C VAL A 68 5.68 -3.02 -3.49
N ARG A 69 6.38 -4.15 -3.24
CA ARG A 69 6.72 -5.13 -4.31
C ARG A 69 5.49 -5.68 -5.02
N LEU A 70 4.37 -5.88 -4.31
CA LEU A 70 3.14 -6.34 -4.94
C LEU A 70 2.53 -5.30 -5.90
N MET A 71 2.80 -4.00 -5.72
CA MET A 71 2.28 -2.94 -6.61
C MET A 71 2.83 -3.03 -8.05
N THR A 72 3.90 -3.79 -8.27
CA THR A 72 4.49 -4.04 -9.60
C THR A 72 4.39 -5.51 -10.01
N HIS A 73 3.54 -6.30 -9.34
CA HIS A 73 3.30 -7.69 -9.70
C HIS A 73 2.55 -7.80 -11.04
N LEU A 74 2.76 -8.90 -11.77
CA LEU A 74 2.11 -9.15 -13.07
C LEU A 74 0.60 -9.35 -12.96
N ASP A 75 0.16 -9.89 -11.82
CA ASP A 75 -1.26 -10.03 -11.49
C ASP A 75 -1.88 -8.67 -11.15
N THR A 76 -2.80 -8.23 -12.00
CA THR A 76 -3.46 -6.93 -11.91
C THR A 76 -4.29 -6.79 -10.64
N ASP A 77 -5.03 -7.83 -10.23
CA ASP A 77 -5.91 -7.77 -9.07
C ASP A 77 -5.08 -7.58 -7.80
N LEU A 78 -4.03 -8.41 -7.65
CA LEU A 78 -3.14 -8.35 -6.50
C LEU A 78 -2.41 -7.00 -6.42
N LYS A 79 -1.93 -6.50 -7.57
CA LYS A 79 -1.33 -5.17 -7.69
C LYS A 79 -2.30 -4.09 -7.23
N HIS A 80 -3.55 -4.11 -7.69
CA HIS A 80 -4.55 -3.11 -7.34
C HIS A 80 -4.91 -3.16 -5.86
N CYS A 81 -5.12 -4.35 -5.29
CA CYS A 81 -5.45 -4.51 -3.87
C CYS A 81 -4.32 -4.01 -2.96
N ALA A 82 -3.06 -4.32 -3.28
CA ALA A 82 -1.92 -3.86 -2.50
C ALA A 82 -1.79 -2.33 -2.55
N ALA A 83 -1.91 -1.76 -3.76
CA ALA A 83 -1.84 -0.33 -3.98
C ALA A 83 -3.00 0.42 -3.29
N ASP A 84 -4.22 -0.15 -3.30
CA ASP A 84 -5.38 0.48 -2.67
C ASP A 84 -5.29 0.50 -1.15
N LEU A 85 -4.91 -0.61 -0.53
CA LEU A 85 -4.69 -0.67 0.92
C LEU A 85 -3.69 0.42 1.35
N LEU A 86 -2.53 0.50 0.67
CA LEU A 86 -1.51 1.49 0.98
C LEU A 86 -1.99 2.93 0.76
N PHE A 87 -2.83 3.18 -0.25
CA PHE A 87 -3.42 4.49 -0.51
C PHE A 87 -4.42 4.90 0.58
N VAL A 88 -5.30 3.99 1.01
CA VAL A 88 -6.23 4.20 2.13
C VAL A 88 -5.47 4.48 3.42
N LEU A 89 -4.41 3.72 3.72
CA LEU A 89 -3.55 3.97 4.89
C LEU A 89 -2.86 5.33 4.83
N CYS A 90 -2.66 5.90 3.64
CA CYS A 90 -2.16 7.26 3.43
C CYS A 90 -3.25 8.35 3.50
N LYS A 91 -4.49 7.99 3.84
CA LYS A 91 -5.69 8.84 3.76
C LYS A 91 -5.89 9.40 2.35
N GLU A 92 -5.62 8.57 1.33
CA GLU A 92 -5.82 8.90 -0.08
C GLU A 92 -5.07 10.16 -0.51
N ASN A 93 -3.98 10.49 0.19
CA ASN A 93 -3.15 11.64 -0.11
C ASN A 93 -1.97 11.23 -0.98
N VAL A 94 -1.94 11.71 -2.23
CA VAL A 94 -0.90 11.38 -3.22
C VAL A 94 0.50 11.64 -2.69
N ARG A 95 0.74 12.80 -2.07
CA ARG A 95 2.07 13.17 -1.55
C ARG A 95 2.55 12.20 -0.47
N ARG A 96 1.68 11.81 0.47
CA ARG A 96 2.02 10.80 1.49
C ARG A 96 2.21 9.44 0.85
N PHE A 97 1.35 9.05 -0.07
CA PHE A 97 1.44 7.77 -0.75
C PHE A 97 2.78 7.60 -1.44
N VAL A 98 3.15 8.56 -2.31
CA VAL A 98 4.46 8.59 -3.01
C VAL A 98 5.62 8.57 -2.02
N LYS A 99 5.53 9.29 -0.89
CA LYS A 99 6.57 9.27 0.15
C LYS A 99 6.84 7.87 0.71
N TYR A 100 5.83 7.01 0.80
CA TYR A 100 5.95 5.66 1.37
C TYR A 100 6.24 4.57 0.33
N THR A 101 5.78 4.76 -0.91
CA THR A 101 5.84 3.74 -1.96
C THR A 101 6.85 4.05 -3.06
N GLY A 102 7.34 5.28 -3.16
CA GLY A 102 8.17 5.73 -4.26
C GLY A 102 7.35 5.98 -5.53
N TYR A 103 7.72 7.01 -6.30
CA TYR A 103 6.94 7.41 -7.47
C TYR A 103 6.84 6.30 -8.53
N GLY A 104 7.93 5.57 -8.78
CA GLY A 104 7.95 4.46 -9.74
C GLY A 104 6.90 3.39 -9.47
N ASN A 105 6.78 2.93 -8.22
CA ASN A 105 5.76 1.95 -7.82
C ASN A 105 4.35 2.58 -7.82
N ALA A 106 4.23 3.84 -7.39
CA ALA A 106 2.94 4.54 -7.30
C ALA A 106 2.32 4.88 -8.66
N ALA A 107 3.15 5.10 -9.70
CA ALA A 107 2.74 5.63 -10.99
C ALA A 107 1.60 4.83 -11.63
N GLY A 108 1.62 3.49 -11.53
CA GLY A 108 0.56 2.65 -12.08
C GLY A 108 -0.82 2.94 -11.47
N LEU A 109 -0.90 3.09 -10.15
CA LEU A 109 -2.16 3.43 -9.46
C LEU A 109 -2.58 4.87 -9.77
N LEU A 110 -1.63 5.80 -9.78
CA LEU A 110 -1.89 7.20 -10.06
C LEU A 110 -2.41 7.39 -11.49
N ALA A 111 -1.87 6.65 -12.46
CA ALA A 111 -2.35 6.62 -13.84
C ALA A 111 -3.81 6.18 -13.92
N THR A 112 -4.14 5.02 -13.34
CA THR A 112 -5.51 4.49 -13.34
C THR A 112 -6.51 5.42 -12.65
N ARG A 113 -6.07 6.27 -11.71
CA ARG A 113 -6.93 7.23 -11.00
C ARG A 113 -6.94 8.64 -11.59
N GLY A 114 -6.24 8.89 -12.70
CA GLY A 114 -6.12 10.24 -13.28
C GLY A 114 -5.31 11.23 -12.41
N LEU A 115 -4.47 10.72 -11.52
CA LEU A 115 -3.70 11.47 -10.51
C LEU A 115 -2.23 11.68 -10.88
N LEU A 116 -1.84 11.44 -12.14
CA LEU A 116 -0.46 11.66 -12.61
C LEU A 116 -0.05 13.14 -12.68
N GLY A 117 -1.02 14.06 -12.64
CA GLY A 117 -0.78 15.50 -12.63
C GLY A 117 -0.30 15.99 -11.27
N GLY A 118 1.01 15.95 -11.02
CA GLY A 118 1.61 16.71 -9.93
C GLY A 118 1.37 18.21 -10.12
N GLN A 119 0.51 18.80 -9.28
CA GLN A 119 0.28 20.23 -9.05
C GLN A 119 0.83 21.24 -10.07
N ARG A 120 -0.06 21.86 -10.86
CA ARG A 120 -0.12 23.31 -11.07
C ARG A 120 -1.56 23.75 -11.31
N VAL A 121 -2.28 24.05 -10.24
CA VAL A 121 -3.33 25.10 -10.26
C VAL A 121 -3.08 25.98 -9.05
N SER A 122 -2.05 26.82 -9.16
CA SER A 122 -2.08 28.15 -8.58
C SER A 122 -2.65 29.05 -9.66
N ASN A 123 -3.94 29.36 -9.59
CA ASN A 123 -4.51 30.47 -10.35
C ASN A 123 -4.99 31.50 -9.33
N SER A 124 -4.22 32.59 -9.31
CA SER A 124 -4.59 34.01 -9.13
C SER A 124 -5.65 34.36 -8.10
#